data_AF-A0A2T2Z8C6-F1
#
_entry.id   AF-A0A2T2Z8C6-F1
#
_cell.length_a   1.000
_cell.length_b   1.000
_cell.length_c   1.000
_cell.angle_alpha   90.00
_cell.angle_beta   90.00
_cell.angle_gamma   90.00
#
_symmetry.space_group_name_H-M   'P 1'
#
loop_
_entity.id
_entity.type
_entity.pdbx_description
1 polymer ?
#
loop_
_entity_poly.entity_id
_entity_poly.type
_entity_poly.pdbx_seq_one_letter_code
_entity_poly.pdbx_strand_id
1 'polypeptide(L)'
;MVLEYINALKWWVLAAGGLFVFRSAISKLLSEITSGDMNFGSLAKFSFNRQVTDAEKEAGALSKAAADSKPADGTAELSVTATMTAEAEVSKPIEVPALDEAKLRVHARVPMFPRPGAAAAAALTIEERRAAERHLLLLRAFSRMKVDEAWFRKAKTDPALALVNSGKRLFGLLARSDDPDPWELPELWPETPANIVEVLQQLHRLWISAKTEPSRVTLNAAYGYRNAACDWAGAYADFLDGALAGVVRLGTRMLLSELKSDGTIKRQFDYTIAIDSAADPKNTRYASSLPASQALLGHIVGDIVDTTIDGKPVKVRIQAVTTTRP
;
A
#
# COMPACT_ATOMS: atom_id res chain seq x y z
N MET A 1 53.09 -1.12 36.92
CA MET A 1 52.73 0.00 36.01
C MET A 1 52.87 -0.34 34.53
N VAL A 2 53.99 -0.87 34.01
CA VAL A 2 54.12 -1.12 32.55
C VAL A 2 53.15 -2.20 32.02
N LEU A 3 52.86 -3.24 32.81
CA LEU A 3 51.91 -4.29 32.41
C LEU A 3 50.44 -3.86 32.40
N GLU A 4 50.04 -2.88 33.22
CA GLU A 4 48.67 -2.36 33.23
C GLU A 4 48.39 -1.50 31.99
N TYR A 5 49.40 -0.75 31.52
CA TYR A 5 49.28 0.07 30.32
C TYR A 5 49.10 -0.80 29.05
N ILE A 6 49.82 -1.90 28.94
CA ILE A 6 49.71 -2.86 27.82
C ILE A 6 48.32 -3.52 27.82
N ASN A 7 47.78 -3.83 29.00
CA ASN A 7 46.48 -4.47 29.12
C ASN A 7 45.31 -3.52 28.83
N ALA A 8 45.49 -2.21 28.99
CA ALA A 8 44.52 -1.19 28.59
C ALA A 8 44.54 -0.93 27.08
N LEU A 9 45.72 -1.02 26.43
CA LEU A 9 45.86 -0.72 25.01
C LEU A 9 45.21 -1.77 24.10
N LYS A 10 45.14 -3.04 24.54
CA LYS A 10 44.60 -4.14 23.72
C LYS A 10 43.16 -3.91 23.26
N TRP A 11 42.34 -3.25 24.08
CA TRP A 11 40.94 -2.98 23.77
C TRP A 11 40.78 -1.88 22.72
N TRP A 12 41.64 -0.87 22.74
CA TRP A 12 41.66 0.18 21.73
C TRP A 12 42.15 -0.33 20.38
N VAL A 13 43.16 -1.21 20.38
CA VAL A 13 43.64 -1.85 19.15
C VAL A 13 42.58 -2.79 18.57
N LEU A 14 41.86 -3.55 19.41
CA LEU A 14 40.73 -4.37 18.97
C LEU A 14 39.56 -3.53 18.43
N ALA A 15 39.23 -2.41 19.08
CA ALA A 15 38.19 -1.49 18.60
C ALA A 15 38.58 -0.85 17.26
N ALA A 16 39.83 -0.40 17.11
CA ALA A 16 40.35 0.16 15.86
C ALA A 16 40.41 -0.88 14.74
N GLY A 17 40.85 -2.10 15.05
CA GLY A 17 40.84 -3.23 14.11
C GLY A 17 39.43 -3.61 13.66
N GLY A 18 38.46 -3.65 14.59
CA GLY A 18 37.05 -3.87 14.28
C GLY A 18 36.50 -2.81 13.34
N LEU A 19 36.74 -1.53 13.62
CA LEU A 19 36.34 -0.41 12.76
C LEU A 19 36.92 -0.51 11.35
N PHE A 20 38.16 -1.01 11.22
CA PHE A 20 38.80 -1.22 9.92
C PHE A 20 38.19 -2.38 9.13
N VAL A 21 37.87 -3.50 9.80
CA VAL A 21 37.23 -4.67 9.16
C VAL A 21 35.80 -4.34 8.72
N PHE A 22 35.05 -3.55 9.50
CA PHE A 22 33.70 -3.13 9.14
C PHE A 22 33.66 -1.96 8.16
N ARG A 23 34.80 -1.33 7.84
CA ARG A 23 34.85 -0.19 6.90
C ARG A 23 34.31 -0.56 5.51
N SER A 24 34.60 -1.77 5.01
CA SER A 24 34.11 -2.19 3.69
C SER A 24 32.60 -2.46 3.72
N ALA A 25 32.09 -3.05 4.80
CA ALA A 25 30.66 -3.30 4.99
C ALA A 25 29.87 -1.98 5.13
N ILE A 26 30.39 -1.02 5.91
CA ILE A 26 29.80 0.32 6.08
C ILE A 26 29.86 1.10 4.77
N SER A 27 30.98 1.02 4.03
CA SER A 27 31.10 1.61 2.69
C SER A 27 30.08 1.05 1.71
N LYS A 28 29.82 -0.27 1.75
CA LYS A 28 28.86 -0.93 0.88
C LYS A 28 27.42 -0.52 1.22
N LEU A 29 27.12 -0.45 2.51
CA LEU A 29 25.83 0.01 3.04
C LEU A 29 25.58 1.49 2.71
N LEU A 30 26.62 2.34 2.81
CA LEU A 30 26.54 3.75 2.38
C LEU A 30 26.39 3.89 0.86
N SER A 31 27.07 3.06 0.06
CA SER A 31 26.90 3.07 -1.40
C SER A 31 25.51 2.62 -1.82
N GLU A 32 24.92 1.63 -1.13
CA GLU A 32 23.54 1.17 -1.37
C GLU A 32 22.50 2.22 -0.94
N ILE A 33 22.78 2.99 0.13
CA ILE A 33 21.94 4.11 0.55
C ILE A 33 22.00 5.27 -0.46
N THR A 34 23.16 5.51 -1.07
CA THR A 34 23.33 6.62 -2.05
C THR A 34 22.95 6.25 -3.48
N SER A 35 22.92 4.96 -3.84
CA SER A 35 22.55 4.51 -5.19
C SER A 35 21.05 4.37 -5.43
N GLY A 36 20.20 4.65 -4.43
CA GLY A 36 18.75 4.80 -4.62
C GLY A 36 18.01 3.52 -5.06
N ASP A 37 18.61 2.35 -4.84
CA ASP A 37 18.03 1.05 -5.20
C ASP A 37 17.83 0.23 -3.92
N MET A 38 16.95 0.73 -3.04
CA MET A 38 16.58 0.02 -1.81
C MET A 38 15.22 -0.64 -1.98
N ASN A 39 15.23 -1.96 -1.90
CA ASN A 39 14.04 -2.79 -1.75
C ASN A 39 13.51 -2.57 -0.31
N PHE A 40 12.61 -1.59 -0.16
CA PHE A 40 12.06 -1.06 1.11
C PHE A 40 11.42 -2.12 2.05
N GLY A 41 11.14 -3.33 1.55
CA GLY A 41 10.59 -4.42 2.36
C GLY A 41 11.57 -5.01 3.39
N SER A 42 12.89 -4.93 3.17
CA SER A 42 13.86 -5.59 4.08
C SER A 42 14.21 -4.75 5.31
N LEU A 43 14.31 -3.43 5.17
CA LEU A 43 14.62 -2.53 6.28
C LEU A 43 13.44 -2.37 7.24
N ALA A 44 12.22 -2.31 6.72
CA ALA A 44 11.01 -2.34 7.55
C ALA A 44 10.92 -3.67 8.33
N LYS A 45 11.22 -4.81 7.68
CA LYS A 45 11.23 -6.12 8.35
C LYS A 45 12.34 -6.24 9.40
N PHE A 46 13.51 -5.64 9.17
CA PHE A 46 14.65 -5.70 10.09
C PHE A 46 14.52 -4.76 11.29
N SER A 47 14.03 -3.52 11.09
CA SER A 47 13.79 -2.58 12.18
C SER A 47 12.58 -3.00 13.03
N PHE A 48 11.52 -3.52 12.39
CA PHE A 48 10.32 -4.00 13.06
C PHE A 48 10.57 -5.29 13.83
N ASN A 49 11.25 -6.31 13.25
CA ASN A 49 11.59 -7.52 14.01
C ASN A 49 12.47 -7.19 15.21
N ARG A 50 13.42 -6.25 15.08
CA ARG A 50 14.25 -5.86 16.22
C ARG A 50 13.44 -5.18 17.32
N GLN A 51 12.55 -4.24 16.98
CA GLN A 51 11.72 -3.54 17.97
C GLN A 51 10.66 -4.43 18.62
N VAL A 52 10.06 -5.35 17.86
CA VAL A 52 9.13 -6.36 18.40
C VAL A 52 9.87 -7.36 19.27
N THR A 53 11.05 -7.84 18.85
CA THR A 53 11.87 -8.74 19.69
C THR A 53 12.32 -8.06 20.98
N ASP A 54 12.64 -6.77 20.94
CA ASP A 54 13.06 -6.01 22.13
C ASP A 54 11.86 -5.77 23.08
N ALA A 55 10.67 -5.46 22.53
CA ALA A 55 9.43 -5.35 23.31
C ALA A 55 8.96 -6.70 23.89
N GLU A 56 9.09 -7.79 23.14
CA GLU A 56 8.79 -9.16 23.59
C GLU A 56 9.80 -9.64 24.64
N LYS A 57 11.07 -9.24 24.54
CA LYS A 57 12.08 -9.53 25.58
C LYS A 57 11.81 -8.75 26.86
N GLU A 58 11.38 -7.49 26.79
CA GLU A 58 10.97 -6.72 27.97
C GLU A 58 9.68 -7.27 28.59
N ALA A 59 8.69 -7.65 27.79
CA ALA A 59 7.46 -8.30 28.25
C ALA A 59 7.72 -9.70 28.83
N GLY A 60 8.62 -10.46 28.21
CA GLY A 60 9.07 -11.77 28.67
C GLY A 60 9.88 -11.70 29.96
N ALA A 61 10.70 -10.66 30.16
CA ALA A 61 11.42 -10.42 31.41
C ALA A 61 10.48 -10.09 32.57
N LEU A 62 9.41 -9.33 32.32
CA LEU A 62 8.35 -9.05 33.30
C LEU A 62 7.47 -10.27 33.60
N SER A 63 7.22 -11.13 32.59
CA SER A 63 6.55 -12.42 32.78
C SER A 63 7.41 -13.42 33.57
N LYS A 64 8.74 -13.43 33.36
CA LYS A 64 9.66 -14.29 34.09
C LYS A 64 9.81 -13.86 35.56
N ALA A 65 9.73 -12.56 35.84
CA ALA A 65 9.63 -12.04 37.20
C ALA A 65 8.31 -12.40 37.91
N ALA A 66 7.25 -12.70 37.15
CA ALA A 66 5.98 -13.21 37.66
C ALA A 66 5.90 -14.76 37.72
N ALA A 67 6.79 -15.48 37.02
CA ALA A 67 6.80 -16.94 36.92
C ALA A 67 7.66 -17.64 38.01
N ASP A 68 8.35 -16.89 38.86
CA ASP A 68 9.06 -17.44 40.03
C ASP A 68 8.12 -17.82 41.21
N SER A 69 6.80 -17.75 41.01
CA SER A 69 5.80 -18.45 41.85
C SER A 69 5.37 -19.76 41.16
N LYS A 70 5.88 -20.89 41.66
CA LYS A 70 5.68 -22.27 41.15
C LYS A 70 4.32 -22.90 41.60
N PRO A 71 3.88 -24.08 41.09
CA PRO A 71 2.81 -24.21 40.08
C PRO A 71 1.76 -25.32 40.38
N ALA A 72 0.73 -25.46 39.53
CA ALA A 72 0.02 -26.72 39.21
C ALA A 72 -0.74 -26.54 37.88
N ASP A 73 -0.36 -27.16 36.75
CA ASP A 73 -0.54 -28.56 36.28
C ASP A 73 -1.69 -28.64 35.24
N GLY A 74 -1.47 -29.24 34.06
CA GLY A 74 -2.55 -29.57 33.10
C GLY A 74 -2.34 -29.24 31.60
N THR A 75 -1.57 -30.11 30.95
CA THR A 75 -1.55 -30.56 29.52
C THR A 75 -2.49 -29.97 28.45
N ALA A 76 -1.90 -29.71 27.27
CA ALA A 76 -2.50 -29.40 25.98
C ALA A 76 -2.78 -30.66 25.12
N GLU A 77 -3.69 -30.57 24.14
CA GLU A 77 -3.54 -31.24 22.84
C GLU A 77 -4.44 -30.58 21.77
N LEU A 78 -3.84 -30.29 20.60
CA LEU A 78 -4.41 -29.58 19.46
C LEU A 78 -4.21 -30.49 18.24
N SER A 79 -5.30 -30.91 17.58
CA SER A 79 -5.23 -31.72 16.35
C SER A 79 -5.72 -30.91 15.15
N VAL A 80 -4.91 -30.86 14.10
CA VAL A 80 -5.18 -30.25 12.80
C VAL A 80 -5.25 -31.38 11.79
N THR A 81 -6.35 -31.47 11.05
CA THR A 81 -6.50 -32.39 9.91
C THR A 81 -6.67 -31.58 8.65
N ALA A 82 -5.72 -31.72 7.71
CA ALA A 82 -5.79 -31.18 6.36
C ALA A 82 -6.13 -32.30 5.38
N THR A 83 -7.02 -32.02 4.42
CA THR A 83 -7.24 -32.85 3.24
C THR A 83 -7.42 -31.96 2.02
N MET A 84 -6.47 -32.05 1.07
CA MET A 84 -6.63 -31.66 -0.33
C MET A 84 -7.17 -32.85 -1.12
N THR A 85 -8.02 -32.60 -2.13
CA THR A 85 -7.97 -33.17 -3.50
C THR A 85 -9.27 -32.84 -4.24
N ALA A 86 -9.19 -32.36 -5.48
CA ALA A 86 -9.95 -32.88 -6.63
C ALA A 86 -9.54 -32.18 -7.94
N GLU A 87 -8.95 -32.97 -8.85
CA GLU A 87 -8.93 -32.76 -10.30
C GLU A 87 -10.24 -33.26 -10.92
N ALA A 88 -10.68 -32.64 -12.02
CA ALA A 88 -11.52 -33.18 -13.12
C ALA A 88 -11.89 -31.99 -14.04
N GLU A 89 -12.08 -32.04 -15.35
CA GLU A 89 -11.94 -33.03 -16.43
C GLU A 89 -12.08 -32.24 -17.76
N VAL A 90 -11.52 -32.75 -18.86
CA VAL A 90 -11.56 -32.16 -20.21
C VAL A 90 -12.67 -32.82 -21.05
N SER A 91 -13.44 -32.04 -21.83
CA SER A 91 -13.80 -32.31 -23.26
C SER A 91 -15.10 -31.63 -23.74
N LYS A 92 -15.01 -30.77 -24.76
CA LYS A 92 -15.51 -30.98 -26.16
C LYS A 92 -15.25 -29.73 -27.03
N PRO A 93 -14.85 -29.86 -28.31
CA PRO A 93 -14.63 -28.72 -29.21
C PRO A 93 -15.93 -28.30 -29.91
N ILE A 94 -16.22 -27.01 -29.90
CA ILE A 94 -17.32 -26.38 -30.65
C ILE A 94 -16.75 -25.92 -32.00
N GLU A 95 -17.32 -26.42 -33.10
CA GLU A 95 -17.09 -25.91 -34.45
C GLU A 95 -17.67 -24.50 -34.56
N VAL A 96 -16.81 -23.50 -34.82
CA VAL A 96 -17.21 -22.11 -35.12
C VAL A 96 -17.08 -21.90 -36.63
N PRO A 97 -18.12 -21.39 -37.32
CA PRO A 97 -18.07 -21.16 -38.76
C PRO A 97 -17.02 -20.11 -39.12
N ALA A 98 -16.27 -20.39 -40.18
CA ALA A 98 -15.22 -19.53 -40.73
C ALA A 98 -15.79 -18.15 -41.08
N LEU A 99 -15.40 -17.12 -40.32
CA LEU A 99 -15.62 -15.72 -40.68
C LEU A 99 -14.41 -15.23 -41.48
N ASP A 100 -14.71 -14.69 -42.65
CA ASP A 100 -13.82 -14.14 -43.68
C ASP A 100 -12.73 -13.22 -43.09
N GLU A 101 -11.45 -13.62 -43.24
CA GLU A 101 -10.27 -13.01 -42.61
C GLU A 101 -9.82 -11.67 -43.23
N ALA A 102 -10.55 -11.13 -44.20
CA ALA A 102 -10.15 -9.93 -44.93
C ALA A 102 -10.91 -8.67 -44.45
N LYS A 103 -10.27 -7.92 -43.53
CA LYS A 103 -10.58 -6.54 -43.07
C LYS A 103 -11.17 -6.43 -41.66
N LEU A 104 -10.38 -6.73 -40.63
CA LEU A 104 -10.41 -5.95 -39.39
C LEU A 104 -9.15 -6.25 -38.55
N ARG A 105 -8.00 -5.66 -38.90
CA ARG A 105 -6.91 -5.52 -37.92
C ARG A 105 -7.29 -4.40 -36.96
N VAL A 106 -8.31 -4.64 -36.13
CA VAL A 106 -8.41 -3.92 -34.86
C VAL A 106 -7.29 -4.50 -34.04
N HIS A 107 -6.19 -3.75 -33.92
CA HIS A 107 -5.27 -3.93 -32.81
C HIS A 107 -6.04 -3.58 -31.53
N ALA A 108 -6.93 -4.48 -31.11
CA ALA A 108 -7.42 -4.53 -29.76
C ALA A 108 -6.18 -4.94 -28.97
N ARG A 109 -5.40 -3.94 -28.54
CA ARG A 109 -4.52 -4.13 -27.41
C ARG A 109 -5.46 -4.49 -26.27
N VAL A 110 -5.65 -5.80 -26.07
CA VAL A 110 -6.14 -6.31 -24.80
C VAL A 110 -5.22 -5.65 -23.78
N PRO A 111 -5.75 -4.84 -22.84
CA PRO A 111 -4.93 -4.29 -21.79
C PRO A 111 -4.35 -5.51 -21.08
N MET A 112 -3.07 -5.79 -21.38
CA MET A 112 -2.27 -6.69 -20.59
C MET A 112 -2.33 -6.02 -19.22
N PHE A 113 -3.08 -6.60 -18.29
CA PHE A 113 -3.13 -6.16 -16.91
C PHE A 113 -2.12 -7.02 -16.12
N PRO A 114 -0.78 -6.86 -16.28
CA PRO A 114 0.18 -7.62 -15.47
C PRO A 114 0.32 -7.06 -14.06
N ARG A 115 -0.66 -6.28 -13.56
CA ARG A 115 -0.58 -5.62 -12.26
C ARG A 115 -1.55 -6.30 -11.30
N PRO A 116 -1.05 -6.82 -10.16
CA PRO A 116 -1.90 -7.43 -9.17
C PRO A 116 -3.06 -6.51 -8.76
N GLY A 117 -4.27 -7.06 -8.68
CA GLY A 117 -5.47 -6.33 -8.27
C GLY A 117 -6.08 -5.38 -9.32
N ALA A 118 -5.50 -5.25 -10.52
CA ALA A 118 -6.08 -4.40 -11.58
C ALA A 118 -7.38 -4.96 -12.16
N ALA A 119 -7.53 -6.29 -12.19
CA ALA A 119 -8.78 -6.93 -12.59
C ALA A 119 -9.92 -6.57 -11.63
N ALA A 120 -9.65 -6.53 -10.32
CA ALA A 120 -10.61 -6.07 -9.33
C ALA A 120 -11.00 -4.61 -9.56
N ALA A 121 -10.04 -3.72 -9.89
CA ALA A 121 -10.34 -2.33 -10.24
C ALA A 121 -11.28 -2.21 -11.45
N ALA A 122 -11.07 -3.04 -12.48
CA ALA A 122 -11.92 -3.07 -13.67
C ALA A 122 -13.34 -3.59 -13.38
N ALA A 123 -13.51 -4.46 -12.39
CA ALA A 123 -14.83 -4.97 -11.99
C ALA A 123 -15.67 -3.95 -11.19
N LEU A 124 -15.03 -2.96 -10.56
CA LEU A 124 -15.73 -1.93 -9.80
C LEU A 124 -16.54 -0.99 -10.68
N THR A 125 -17.64 -0.48 -10.12
CA THR A 125 -18.38 0.66 -10.65
C THR A 125 -17.53 1.94 -10.61
N ILE A 126 -17.96 2.96 -11.37
CA ILE A 126 -17.27 4.27 -11.40
C ILE A 126 -17.23 4.91 -10.01
N GLU A 127 -18.32 4.81 -9.25
CA GLU A 127 -18.42 5.40 -7.91
C GLU A 127 -17.47 4.72 -6.92
N GLU A 128 -17.38 3.38 -6.97
CA GLU A 128 -16.47 2.60 -6.15
C GLU A 128 -15.00 2.88 -6.50
N ARG A 129 -14.67 3.04 -7.79
CA ARG A 129 -13.31 3.45 -8.20
C ARG A 129 -12.96 4.84 -7.67
N ARG A 130 -13.89 5.80 -7.74
CA ARG A 130 -13.70 7.13 -7.15
C ARG A 130 -13.54 7.06 -5.62
N ALA A 131 -14.27 6.17 -4.94
CA ALA A 131 -14.09 5.94 -3.51
C ALA A 131 -12.72 5.36 -3.19
N ALA A 132 -12.25 4.37 -3.96
CA ALA A 132 -10.93 3.79 -3.83
C ALA A 132 -9.81 4.83 -4.04
N GLU A 133 -9.97 5.75 -4.99
CA GLU A 133 -9.03 6.87 -5.20
C GLU A 133 -8.99 7.83 -4.00
N ARG A 134 -10.16 8.15 -3.41
CA ARG A 134 -10.19 8.96 -2.18
C ARG A 134 -9.46 8.25 -1.04
N HIS A 135 -9.68 6.93 -0.88
CA HIS A 135 -9.00 6.13 0.14
C HIS A 135 -7.48 6.12 -0.07
N LEU A 136 -7.02 5.96 -1.33
CA LEU A 136 -5.62 6.07 -1.69
C LEU A 136 -5.01 7.42 -1.25
N LEU A 137 -5.70 8.53 -1.51
CA LEU A 137 -5.23 9.86 -1.11
C LEU A 137 -5.13 10.01 0.43
N LEU A 138 -6.11 9.49 1.16
CA LEU A 138 -6.11 9.52 2.62
C LEU A 138 -4.98 8.66 3.21
N LEU A 139 -4.74 7.46 2.66
CA LEU A 139 -3.62 6.62 3.06
C LEU A 139 -2.27 7.30 2.81
N ARG A 140 -2.10 7.99 1.66
CA ARG A 140 -0.91 8.80 1.38
C ARG A 140 -0.75 9.99 2.31
N ALA A 141 -1.83 10.63 2.70
CA ALA A 141 -1.77 11.70 3.69
C ALA A 141 -1.34 11.15 5.05
N PHE A 142 -1.91 10.03 5.47
CA PHE A 142 -1.57 9.35 6.73
C PHE A 142 -0.12 8.87 6.78
N SER A 143 0.41 8.29 5.69
CA SER A 143 1.79 7.80 5.63
C SER A 143 2.82 8.92 5.77
N ARG A 144 2.47 10.14 5.37
CA ARG A 144 3.33 11.33 5.50
C ARG A 144 3.23 12.02 6.86
N MET A 145 2.30 11.62 7.71
CA MET A 145 2.14 12.23 9.02
C MET A 145 3.32 11.86 9.92
N LYS A 146 4.22 12.82 10.15
CA LYS A 146 5.31 12.66 11.11
C LYS A 146 4.75 12.62 12.53
N VAL A 147 5.48 11.93 13.41
CA VAL A 147 5.27 12.08 14.85
C VAL A 147 5.65 13.50 15.24
N ASP A 148 4.66 14.30 15.61
CA ASP A 148 4.87 15.67 16.07
C ASP A 148 4.98 15.75 17.60
N GLU A 149 5.41 16.92 18.09
CA GLU A 149 5.59 17.18 19.53
C GLU A 149 4.27 17.06 20.31
N ALA A 150 3.13 17.32 19.66
CA ALA A 150 1.82 17.21 20.30
C ALA A 150 1.44 15.74 20.51
N TRP A 151 1.67 14.88 19.52
CA TRP A 151 1.50 13.45 19.62
C TRP A 151 2.45 12.86 20.68
N PHE A 152 3.74 13.26 20.64
CA PHE A 152 4.73 12.75 21.57
C PHE A 152 4.41 13.09 23.03
N ARG A 153 3.98 14.33 23.32
CA ARG A 153 3.52 14.73 24.65
C ARG A 153 2.34 13.88 25.14
N LYS A 154 1.37 13.57 24.27
CA LYS A 154 0.24 12.69 24.61
C LYS A 154 0.71 11.26 24.90
N ALA A 155 1.58 10.71 24.06
CA ALA A 155 2.13 9.38 24.24
C ALA A 155 2.96 9.24 25.53
N LYS A 156 3.65 10.31 25.96
CA LYS A 156 4.39 10.31 27.23
C LYS A 156 3.48 10.19 28.45
N THR A 157 2.29 10.79 28.39
CA THR A 157 1.30 10.74 29.48
C THR A 157 0.52 9.42 29.47
N ASP A 158 0.11 8.96 28.29
CA ASP A 158 -0.67 7.73 28.11
C ASP A 158 -0.27 7.04 26.79
N PRO A 159 0.74 6.16 26.83
CA PRO A 159 1.21 5.44 25.63
C PRO A 159 0.12 4.57 25.00
N ALA A 160 -0.69 3.90 25.82
CA ALA A 160 -1.76 3.03 25.37
C ALA A 160 -2.81 3.82 24.58
N LEU A 161 -3.27 4.94 25.12
CA LEU A 161 -4.25 5.80 24.44
C LEU A 161 -3.68 6.38 23.15
N ALA A 162 -2.40 6.76 23.10
CA ALA A 162 -1.76 7.25 21.89
C ALA A 162 -1.68 6.17 20.79
N LEU A 163 -1.35 4.92 21.16
CA LEU A 163 -1.38 3.77 20.27
C LEU A 163 -2.81 3.50 19.78
N VAL A 164 -3.78 3.43 20.71
CA VAL A 164 -5.20 3.18 20.39
C VAL A 164 -5.75 4.23 19.43
N ASN A 165 -5.44 5.51 19.64
CA ASN A 165 -5.86 6.58 18.74
C ASN A 165 -5.18 6.50 17.37
N SER A 166 -3.93 6.04 17.31
CA SER A 166 -3.22 5.83 16.05
C SER A 166 -3.84 4.68 15.26
N GLY A 167 -4.20 3.58 15.95
CA GLY A 167 -4.91 2.44 15.35
C GLY A 167 -6.30 2.83 14.86
N LYS A 168 -7.10 3.51 15.69
CA LYS A 168 -8.42 4.05 15.28
C LYS A 168 -8.34 4.86 13.99
N ARG A 169 -7.33 5.73 13.86
CA ARG A 169 -7.12 6.50 12.63
C ARG A 169 -6.78 5.60 11.45
N LEU A 170 -5.84 4.67 11.59
CA LEU A 170 -5.45 3.78 10.50
C LEU A 170 -6.64 2.90 10.04
N PHE A 171 -7.26 2.17 10.96
CA PHE A 171 -8.35 1.25 10.64
C PHE A 171 -9.62 1.99 10.20
N GLY A 172 -9.85 3.19 10.72
CA GLY A 172 -10.90 4.08 10.23
C GLY A 172 -10.71 4.56 8.79
N LEU A 173 -9.47 4.55 8.26
CA LEU A 173 -9.21 4.82 6.84
C LEU A 173 -9.46 3.60 5.93
N LEU A 174 -9.45 2.40 6.51
CA LEU A 174 -9.64 1.13 5.78
C LEU A 174 -11.09 0.65 5.78
N ALA A 175 -11.83 1.04 6.81
CA ALA A 175 -13.28 0.93 6.91
C ALA A 175 -13.97 1.39 5.61
N ARG A 176 -14.60 0.45 4.89
CA ARG A 176 -15.41 0.74 3.69
C ARG A 176 -16.88 1.03 4.01
N SER A 177 -17.36 0.68 5.21
CA SER A 177 -18.74 0.91 5.63
C SER A 177 -18.85 2.13 6.56
N ASP A 178 -20.06 2.67 6.66
CA ASP A 178 -20.39 3.79 7.54
C ASP A 178 -20.36 3.43 9.04
N ASP A 179 -20.32 2.13 9.37
CA ASP A 179 -20.25 1.63 10.75
C ASP A 179 -19.59 0.23 10.82
N PRO A 180 -18.29 0.10 10.52
CA PRO A 180 -17.59 -1.15 10.76
C PRO A 180 -17.37 -1.27 12.26
N ASP A 181 -17.55 -2.47 12.81
CA ASP A 181 -17.01 -2.77 14.12
C ASP A 181 -15.52 -2.38 14.07
N PRO A 182 -15.10 -1.36 14.83
CA PRO A 182 -13.73 -0.86 14.74
C PRO A 182 -12.73 -1.98 15.07
N TRP A 183 -13.15 -3.05 15.73
CA TRP A 183 -12.28 -4.15 16.15
C TRP A 183 -12.12 -5.26 15.11
N GLU A 184 -12.89 -5.27 14.03
CA GLU A 184 -12.69 -6.24 12.95
C GLU A 184 -11.56 -5.82 12.02
N LEU A 185 -10.82 -6.81 11.51
CA LEU A 185 -9.76 -6.55 10.54
C LEU A 185 -10.42 -6.25 9.19
N PRO A 186 -10.24 -5.05 8.62
CA PRO A 186 -10.87 -4.69 7.36
C PRO A 186 -10.34 -5.55 6.22
N GLU A 187 -11.23 -5.92 5.29
CA GLU A 187 -10.84 -6.63 4.08
C GLU A 187 -9.98 -5.71 3.20
N LEU A 188 -8.81 -6.22 2.82
CA LEU A 188 -7.89 -5.53 1.91
C LEU A 188 -8.26 -5.79 0.46
N TRP A 189 -7.72 -4.97 -0.43
CA TRP A 189 -7.95 -5.10 -1.84
C TRP A 189 -7.46 -6.46 -2.36
N PRO A 190 -8.15 -7.10 -3.32
CA PRO A 190 -7.76 -8.40 -3.84
C PRO A 190 -6.31 -8.43 -4.31
N GLU A 191 -5.62 -9.54 -4.08
CA GLU A 191 -4.21 -9.74 -4.43
C GLU A 191 -3.24 -8.78 -3.71
N THR A 192 -3.65 -8.21 -2.57
CA THR A 192 -2.71 -7.48 -1.70
C THR A 192 -1.54 -8.39 -1.33
N PRO A 193 -0.28 -7.95 -1.51
CA PRO A 193 0.89 -8.75 -1.17
C PRO A 193 0.84 -9.29 0.27
N ALA A 194 1.17 -10.56 0.45
CA ALA A 194 1.08 -11.24 1.74
C ALA A 194 1.83 -10.50 2.88
N ASN A 195 2.99 -9.92 2.57
CA ASN A 195 3.75 -9.12 3.54
C ASN A 195 3.01 -7.86 4.02
N ILE A 196 2.19 -7.23 3.16
CA ILE A 196 1.35 -6.09 3.56
C ILE A 196 0.22 -6.59 4.47
N VAL A 197 -0.40 -7.72 4.13
CA VAL A 197 -1.45 -8.34 4.96
C VAL A 197 -0.93 -8.71 6.36
N GLU A 198 0.23 -9.39 6.42
CA GLU A 198 0.86 -9.81 7.68
C GLU A 198 1.16 -8.63 8.61
N VAL A 199 1.72 -7.54 8.08
CA VAL A 199 2.02 -6.35 8.88
C VAL A 199 0.73 -5.70 9.40
N LEU A 200 -0.34 -5.65 8.60
CA LEU A 200 -1.63 -5.12 9.10
C LEU A 200 -2.18 -5.97 10.25
N GLN A 201 -2.12 -7.30 10.12
CA GLN A 201 -2.57 -8.22 11.18
C GLN A 201 -1.75 -8.04 12.47
N GLN A 202 -0.44 -7.81 12.35
CA GLN A 202 0.40 -7.49 13.51
C GLN A 202 0.00 -6.15 14.15
N LEU A 203 -0.21 -5.10 13.34
CA LEU A 203 -0.70 -3.81 13.84
C LEU A 203 -2.07 -3.96 14.52
N HIS A 204 -2.96 -4.76 13.96
CA HIS A 204 -4.29 -5.00 14.53
C HIS A 204 -4.21 -5.70 15.89
N ARG A 205 -3.38 -6.74 16.02
CA ARG A 205 -3.13 -7.42 17.31
C ARG A 205 -2.55 -6.48 18.37
N LEU A 206 -1.55 -5.67 18.02
CA LEU A 206 -0.97 -4.68 18.95
C LEU A 206 -2.00 -3.64 19.38
N TRP A 207 -2.88 -3.22 18.45
CA TRP A 207 -3.94 -2.27 18.75
C TRP A 207 -5.00 -2.83 19.69
N ILE A 208 -5.43 -4.09 19.49
CA ILE A 208 -6.32 -4.79 20.41
C ILE A 208 -5.64 -4.96 21.77
N SER A 209 -4.39 -5.43 21.81
CA SER A 209 -3.63 -5.61 23.05
C SER A 209 -3.48 -4.31 23.84
N ALA A 210 -3.20 -3.19 23.17
CA ALA A 210 -3.10 -1.88 23.82
C ALA A 210 -4.41 -1.43 24.49
N LYS A 211 -5.55 -1.87 23.98
CA LYS A 211 -6.86 -1.61 24.59
C LYS A 211 -7.15 -2.54 25.76
N THR A 212 -6.84 -3.83 25.63
CA THR A 212 -7.15 -4.83 26.67
C THR A 212 -6.14 -4.80 27.82
N GLU A 213 -4.89 -4.43 27.54
CA GLU A 213 -3.77 -4.43 28.49
C GLU A 213 -2.99 -3.10 28.45
N PRO A 214 -3.65 -1.95 28.73
CA PRO A 214 -3.06 -0.63 28.54
C PRO A 214 -1.79 -0.40 29.38
N SER A 215 -1.69 -1.01 30.55
CA SER A 215 -0.52 -0.89 31.44
C SER A 215 0.76 -1.53 30.88
N ARG A 216 0.66 -2.41 29.87
CA ARG A 216 1.81 -3.04 29.21
C ARG A 216 2.37 -2.22 28.05
N VAL A 217 1.67 -1.18 27.61
CA VAL A 217 2.10 -0.36 26.48
C VAL A 217 3.16 0.65 26.93
N THR A 218 4.38 0.49 26.43
CA THR A 218 5.46 1.45 26.66
C THR A 218 5.40 2.60 25.65
N LEU A 219 6.06 3.71 25.97
CA LEU A 219 6.22 4.84 25.04
C LEU A 219 6.89 4.40 23.72
N ASN A 220 7.92 3.54 23.82
CA ASN A 220 8.63 3.01 22.66
C ASN A 220 7.72 2.13 21.80
N ALA A 221 6.86 1.30 22.41
CA ALA A 221 5.88 0.50 21.69
C ALA A 221 4.87 1.37 20.93
N ALA A 222 4.34 2.42 21.58
CA ALA A 222 3.42 3.37 20.94
C ALA A 222 4.08 4.11 19.76
N TYR A 223 5.34 4.52 19.91
CA TYR A 223 6.11 5.18 18.86
C TYR A 223 6.42 4.24 17.68
N GLY A 224 6.89 3.02 17.97
CA GLY A 224 7.15 1.99 16.97
C GLY A 224 5.88 1.63 16.19
N TYR A 225 4.76 1.45 16.89
CA TYR A 225 3.45 1.23 16.27
C TYR A 225 3.09 2.36 15.30
N ARG A 226 3.23 3.62 15.72
CA ARG A 226 2.86 4.78 14.91
C ARG A 226 3.66 4.84 13.61
N ASN A 227 4.97 4.62 13.67
CA ASN A 227 5.81 4.61 12.48
C ASN A 227 5.47 3.44 11.57
N ALA A 228 5.33 2.23 12.12
CA ALA A 228 4.96 1.04 11.35
C ALA A 228 3.59 1.20 10.67
N ALA A 229 2.62 1.84 11.32
CA ALA A 229 1.33 2.18 10.74
C ALA A 229 1.44 3.16 9.56
N CYS A 230 2.29 4.20 9.67
CA CYS A 230 2.53 5.15 8.58
C CYS A 230 3.26 4.48 7.41
N ASP A 231 4.28 3.67 7.67
CA ASP A 231 5.02 2.93 6.64
C ASP A 231 4.12 1.93 5.92
N TRP A 232 3.30 1.18 6.67
CA TRP A 232 2.31 0.27 6.12
C TRP A 232 1.31 0.98 5.21
N ALA A 233 0.77 2.13 5.65
CA ALA A 233 -0.17 2.91 4.85
C ALA A 233 0.47 3.41 3.55
N GLY A 234 1.77 3.74 3.56
CA GLY A 234 2.53 4.08 2.37
C GLY A 234 2.66 2.90 1.40
N ALA A 235 3.08 1.74 1.91
CA ALA A 235 3.23 0.53 1.09
C ALA A 235 1.89 0.08 0.48
N TYR A 236 0.81 0.11 1.26
CA TYR A 236 -0.52 -0.24 0.77
C TYR A 236 -1.07 0.79 -0.22
N ALA A 237 -0.81 2.09 0.00
CA ALA A 237 -1.13 3.12 -0.97
C ALA A 237 -0.41 2.91 -2.31
N ASP A 238 0.87 2.54 -2.31
CA ASP A 238 1.61 2.29 -3.56
C ASP A 238 1.12 1.04 -4.28
N PHE A 239 0.70 0.02 -3.54
CA PHE A 239 0.00 -1.14 -4.11
C PHE A 239 -1.33 -0.73 -4.78
N LEU A 240 -2.19 0.01 -4.06
CA LEU A 240 -3.47 0.50 -4.60
C LEU A 240 -3.26 1.41 -5.81
N ASP A 241 -2.24 2.27 -5.78
CA ASP A 241 -1.87 3.12 -6.92
C ASP A 241 -1.50 2.28 -8.16
N GLY A 242 -0.81 1.16 -7.94
CA GLY A 242 -0.50 0.18 -8.97
C GLY A 242 -1.75 -0.51 -9.54
N ALA A 243 -2.64 -0.97 -8.66
CA ALA A 243 -3.90 -1.62 -9.01
C ALA A 243 -4.86 -0.68 -9.77
N LEU A 244 -4.88 0.60 -9.40
CA LEU A 244 -5.74 1.64 -10.00
C LEU A 244 -5.10 2.36 -11.20
N ALA A 245 -3.90 1.98 -11.65
CA ALA A 245 -3.16 2.73 -12.66
C ALA A 245 -3.86 2.84 -14.04
N GLY A 246 -4.81 1.94 -14.33
CA GLY A 246 -5.63 1.98 -15.54
C GLY A 246 -6.89 2.84 -15.43
N VAL A 247 -7.17 3.39 -14.24
CA VAL A 247 -8.34 4.23 -13.96
C VAL A 247 -8.00 5.70 -14.22
N VAL A 248 -8.92 6.40 -14.89
CA VAL A 248 -8.85 7.84 -15.14
C VAL A 248 -9.11 8.61 -13.85
N ARG A 249 -8.13 9.44 -13.48
CA ARG A 249 -8.13 10.24 -12.25
C ARG A 249 -7.52 11.62 -12.48
N LEU A 250 -7.60 12.47 -11.46
CA LEU A 250 -6.90 13.75 -11.45
C LEU A 250 -5.39 13.56 -11.68
N GLY A 251 -4.83 14.36 -12.58
CA GLY A 251 -3.43 14.31 -12.98
C GLY A 251 -3.10 13.24 -14.03
N THR A 252 -4.07 12.43 -14.46
CA THR A 252 -3.81 11.38 -15.46
C THR A 252 -3.92 11.92 -16.87
N ARG A 253 -2.94 11.59 -17.71
CA ARG A 253 -2.96 11.83 -19.15
C ARG A 253 -3.64 10.67 -19.86
N MET A 254 -4.57 10.96 -20.73
CA MET A 254 -5.29 10.00 -21.54
C MET A 254 -5.02 10.24 -23.02
N LEU A 255 -5.00 9.16 -23.80
CA LEU A 255 -5.20 9.23 -25.24
C LEU A 255 -6.67 8.90 -25.53
N LEU A 256 -7.41 9.86 -26.08
CA LEU A 256 -8.83 9.69 -26.40
C LEU A 256 -9.02 9.57 -27.91
N SER A 257 -9.99 8.76 -28.33
CA SER A 257 -10.48 8.70 -29.71
C SER A 257 -11.91 9.21 -29.78
N GLU A 258 -12.14 10.32 -30.49
CA GLU A 258 -13.51 10.73 -30.84
C GLU A 258 -14.07 9.74 -31.88
N LEU A 259 -15.26 9.21 -31.62
CA LEU A 259 -15.93 8.25 -32.48
C LEU A 259 -17.00 8.94 -33.32
N LYS A 260 -17.20 8.45 -34.56
CA LYS A 260 -18.38 8.77 -35.37
C LYS A 260 -19.57 7.93 -34.93
N SER A 261 -20.74 8.21 -35.50
CA SER A 261 -21.98 7.45 -35.26
C SER A 261 -21.87 5.97 -35.64
N ASP A 262 -21.03 5.64 -36.62
CA ASP A 262 -20.74 4.25 -37.05
C ASP A 262 -19.68 3.54 -36.18
N GLY A 263 -19.17 4.20 -35.13
CA GLY A 263 -18.14 3.66 -34.24
C GLY A 263 -16.71 3.76 -34.77
N THR A 264 -16.49 4.28 -35.99
CA THR A 264 -15.15 4.52 -36.52
C THR A 264 -14.48 5.72 -35.84
N ILE A 265 -13.14 5.71 -35.77
CA ILE A 265 -12.38 6.79 -35.15
C ILE A 265 -12.39 8.01 -36.09
N LYS A 266 -12.88 9.14 -35.59
CA LYS A 266 -12.85 10.44 -36.27
C LYS A 266 -11.51 11.14 -36.09
N ARG A 267 -11.02 11.20 -34.85
CA ARG A 267 -9.69 11.76 -34.50
C ARG A 267 -9.21 11.23 -33.16
N GLN A 268 -7.91 11.39 -32.91
CA GLN A 268 -7.28 11.11 -31.63
C GLN A 268 -6.65 12.38 -31.04
N PHE A 269 -6.66 12.49 -29.72
CA PHE A 269 -6.06 13.62 -29.01
C PHE A 269 -5.69 13.25 -27.57
N ASP A 270 -4.69 13.94 -27.04
CA ASP A 270 -4.31 13.86 -25.64
C ASP A 270 -5.25 14.69 -24.76
N TYR A 271 -5.57 14.17 -23.58
CA TYR A 271 -6.39 14.86 -22.59
C TYR A 271 -5.87 14.57 -21.19
N THR A 272 -5.47 15.60 -20.45
CA THR A 272 -5.05 15.47 -19.06
C THR A 272 -6.04 16.19 -18.15
N ILE A 273 -6.62 15.49 -17.19
CA ILE A 273 -7.48 16.14 -16.19
C ILE A 273 -6.57 16.78 -15.13
N ALA A 274 -6.62 18.09 -14.97
CA ALA A 274 -5.87 18.82 -13.96
C ALA A 274 -6.81 19.44 -12.92
N ILE A 275 -6.31 19.73 -11.73
CA ILE A 275 -7.00 20.64 -10.81
C ILE A 275 -7.24 21.98 -11.51
N ASP A 276 -8.35 22.65 -11.21
CA ASP A 276 -8.80 23.83 -11.96
C ASP A 276 -7.74 24.95 -11.99
N SER A 277 -7.03 25.16 -10.87
CA SER A 277 -5.95 26.15 -10.77
C SER A 277 -4.69 25.83 -11.60
N ALA A 278 -4.54 24.58 -12.05
CA ALA A 278 -3.42 24.10 -12.86
C ALA A 278 -3.85 23.72 -14.29
N ALA A 279 -5.06 24.11 -14.70
CA ALA A 279 -5.55 23.90 -16.05
C ALA A 279 -4.78 24.77 -17.05
N ASP A 280 -4.35 24.16 -18.15
CA ASP A 280 -3.67 24.80 -19.25
C ASP A 280 -4.08 24.10 -20.55
N PRO A 281 -5.20 24.52 -21.17
CA PRO A 281 -5.72 23.87 -22.37
C PRO A 281 -4.74 23.89 -23.54
N LYS A 282 -3.78 24.83 -23.58
CA LYS A 282 -2.76 24.89 -24.63
C LYS A 282 -1.78 23.72 -24.53
N ASN A 283 -1.57 23.20 -23.32
CA ASN A 283 -0.73 22.06 -23.03
C ASN A 283 -1.54 20.79 -22.73
N THR A 284 -2.77 20.68 -23.26
CA THR A 284 -3.66 19.51 -23.11
C THR A 284 -4.10 19.22 -21.66
N ARG A 285 -3.99 20.22 -20.76
CA ARG A 285 -4.40 20.12 -19.35
C ARG A 285 -5.74 20.82 -19.16
N TYR A 286 -6.78 20.06 -18.88
CA TYR A 286 -8.14 20.55 -18.80
C TYR A 286 -8.62 20.58 -17.36
N ALA A 287 -9.41 21.60 -17.00
CA ALA A 287 -9.91 21.76 -15.63
C ALA A 287 -10.80 20.59 -15.23
N SER A 288 -10.70 20.17 -13.97
CA SER A 288 -11.47 19.08 -13.40
C SER A 288 -12.97 19.38 -13.37
N SER A 289 -13.36 20.64 -13.23
CA SER A 289 -14.76 21.07 -13.27
C SER A 289 -15.43 21.00 -14.64
N LEU A 290 -14.68 20.76 -15.73
CA LEU A 290 -15.29 20.64 -17.06
C LEU A 290 -16.19 19.40 -17.16
N PRO A 291 -17.31 19.47 -17.90
CA PRO A 291 -18.20 18.32 -18.13
C PRO A 291 -17.46 17.09 -18.68
N ALA A 292 -16.52 17.28 -19.61
CA ALA A 292 -15.66 16.21 -20.13
C ALA A 292 -14.81 15.55 -19.04
N SER A 293 -14.12 16.34 -18.21
CA SER A 293 -13.35 15.83 -17.09
C SER A 293 -14.21 15.03 -16.12
N GLN A 294 -15.36 15.58 -15.71
CA GLN A 294 -16.28 14.92 -14.78
C GLN A 294 -16.86 13.62 -15.34
N ALA A 295 -17.16 13.58 -16.64
CA ALA A 295 -17.64 12.39 -17.32
C ALA A 295 -16.56 11.31 -17.44
N LEU A 296 -15.28 11.69 -17.60
CA LEU A 296 -14.17 10.75 -17.78
C LEU A 296 -13.64 10.15 -16.46
N LEU A 297 -13.79 10.83 -15.33
CA LEU A 297 -13.27 10.36 -14.03
C LEU A 297 -13.85 8.99 -13.62
N GLY A 298 -12.97 8.04 -13.28
CA GLY A 298 -13.30 6.68 -12.87
C GLY A 298 -13.45 5.67 -14.01
N HIS A 299 -13.37 6.11 -15.27
CA HIS A 299 -13.35 5.20 -16.42
C HIS A 299 -11.99 4.52 -16.62
N ILE A 300 -11.95 3.47 -17.42
CA ILE A 300 -10.74 2.71 -17.76
C ILE A 300 -10.49 2.66 -19.28
N VAL A 301 -9.33 2.16 -19.68
CA VAL A 301 -9.02 1.89 -21.10
C VAL A 301 -10.08 0.98 -21.71
N GLY A 302 -10.59 1.37 -22.88
CA GLY A 302 -11.64 0.67 -23.62
C GLY A 302 -13.04 1.27 -23.44
N ASP A 303 -13.29 1.95 -22.32
CA ASP A 303 -14.59 2.58 -22.05
C ASP A 303 -14.93 3.63 -23.13
N ILE A 304 -16.22 3.69 -23.45
CA ILE A 304 -16.79 4.70 -24.35
C ILE A 304 -17.66 5.63 -23.51
N VAL A 305 -17.36 6.92 -23.56
CA VAL A 305 -17.98 7.95 -22.74
C VAL A 305 -18.65 8.97 -23.64
N ASP A 306 -19.94 9.22 -23.40
CA ASP A 306 -20.66 10.32 -24.02
C ASP A 306 -20.45 11.58 -23.18
N THR A 307 -19.95 12.65 -23.81
CA THR A 307 -19.62 13.89 -23.12
C THR A 307 -19.69 15.12 -24.03
N THR A 308 -19.29 16.28 -23.52
CA THR A 308 -19.26 17.54 -24.26
C THR A 308 -17.85 18.14 -24.26
N ILE A 309 -17.30 18.39 -25.45
CA ILE A 309 -16.01 19.08 -25.63
C ILE A 309 -16.25 20.32 -26.49
N ASP A 310 -15.79 21.48 -26.03
CA ASP A 310 -15.99 22.78 -26.68
C ASP A 310 -17.47 23.07 -26.99
N GLY A 311 -18.37 22.68 -26.08
CA GLY A 311 -19.82 22.84 -26.22
C GLY A 311 -20.49 21.88 -27.22
N LYS A 312 -19.75 20.93 -27.80
CA LYS A 312 -20.30 19.95 -28.75
C LYS A 312 -20.40 18.57 -28.11
N PRO A 313 -21.55 17.87 -28.25
CA PRO A 313 -21.66 16.50 -27.81
C PRO A 313 -20.73 15.61 -28.64
N VAL A 314 -19.94 14.79 -27.97
CA VAL A 314 -18.98 13.87 -28.56
C VAL A 314 -18.99 12.54 -27.83
N LYS A 315 -18.76 11.46 -28.58
CA LYS A 315 -18.54 10.13 -28.02
C LYS A 315 -17.06 9.82 -28.09
N VAL A 316 -16.43 9.54 -26.95
CA VAL A 316 -14.98 9.30 -26.89
C VAL A 316 -14.68 7.91 -26.33
N ARG A 317 -13.70 7.22 -26.92
CA ARG A 317 -13.12 5.99 -26.37
C ARG A 317 -11.77 6.28 -25.72
N ILE A 318 -11.55 5.77 -24.52
CA ILE A 318 -10.26 5.85 -23.84
C ILE A 318 -9.32 4.78 -24.42
N GLN A 319 -8.25 5.19 -25.09
CA GLN A 319 -7.30 4.28 -25.72
C GLN A 319 -6.12 3.94 -24.82
N ALA A 320 -5.68 4.90 -24.01
CA ALA A 320 -4.58 4.73 -23.08
C ALA A 320 -4.74 5.67 -21.89
N VAL A 321 -4.24 5.23 -20.74
CA VAL A 321 -4.25 5.96 -19.48
C VAL A 321 -2.81 5.92 -18.94
N THR A 322 -2.20 7.09 -18.77
CA THR A 322 -0.83 7.24 -18.28
C THR A 322 -0.84 8.15 -17.06
N THR A 323 -0.46 7.60 -15.92
CA THR A 323 -0.25 8.41 -14.71
C THR A 323 1.08 9.13 -14.85
N THR A 324 1.07 10.46 -14.91
CA THR A 324 2.29 11.24 -14.67
C THR A 324 2.63 11.14 -13.19
N ARG A 325 3.66 10.35 -12.85
CA ARG A 325 4.25 10.48 -11.52
C ARG A 325 4.81 11.91 -11.39
N PRO A 326 4.47 12.65 -10.33
CA PRO A 326 5.01 13.98 -10.10
C PRO A 326 6.53 13.95 -9.92
#